data_AF-A0A7V5C9P8-F1
#
_entry.id   AF-A0A7V5C9P8-F1
#
_cell.length_a   1.000
_cell.length_b   1.000
_cell.length_c   1.000
_cell.angle_alpha   90.00
_cell.angle_beta   90.00
_cell.angle_gamma   90.00
#
_symmetry.space_group_name_H-M   'P 1'
#
loop_
_entity.id
_entity.type
_entity.pdbx_description
1 polymer ?
#
loop_
_entity_poly.entity_id
_entity_poly.type
_entity_poly.pdbx_seq_one_letter_code
_entity_poly.pdbx_strand_id
1 'polypeptide(L)'
;MATIVLSAVGAAAGASIGGGVLGLSSVAIGRAVGAIAGSMIDQRLMGDGSEVVEQGRIDRVRISGVSEGAPVGRIYGRMRLGGQVIWASRIRESATAVEEGGSGSGKGILSGTSSSSETVQYRYTVSLAIALCEGEITRVGRVWADGVEIEPDSLNMRIYRGTE
;
A
#
# COMPACT_ATOMS: atom_id res chain seq x y z
N MET A 1 22.01 -19.95 -16.97
CA MET A 1 23.21 -19.99 -16.10
C MET A 1 24.23 -20.98 -16.67
N ALA A 2 24.57 -20.81 -17.94
CA ALA A 2 25.69 -21.45 -18.62
C ALA A 2 27.04 -20.91 -18.11
N THR A 3 27.11 -19.66 -17.64
CA THR A 3 28.33 -19.02 -17.12
C THR A 3 28.92 -19.79 -15.95
N ILE A 4 28.08 -20.21 -14.99
CA ILE A 4 28.54 -20.98 -13.82
C ILE A 4 29.02 -22.37 -14.26
N VAL A 5 28.30 -23.02 -15.18
CA VAL A 5 28.61 -24.38 -15.64
C VAL A 5 29.88 -24.39 -16.51
N LEU A 6 30.00 -23.51 -17.50
CA LEU A 6 31.16 -23.42 -18.38
C LEU A 6 32.40 -22.86 -17.66
N SER A 7 32.25 -21.94 -16.70
CA SER A 7 33.39 -21.50 -15.88
C SER A 7 33.90 -22.60 -14.97
N ALA A 8 33.04 -23.47 -14.44
CA ALA A 8 33.44 -24.65 -13.68
C ALA A 8 34.14 -25.71 -14.56
N VAL A 9 33.61 -25.98 -15.76
CA VAL A 9 34.23 -26.89 -16.74
C VAL A 9 35.58 -26.34 -17.24
N GLY A 10 35.66 -25.04 -17.52
CA GLY A 10 36.90 -24.36 -17.86
C GLY A 10 37.93 -24.38 -16.73
N ALA A 11 37.49 -24.27 -15.47
CA ALA A 11 38.34 -24.44 -14.29
C ALA A 11 38.95 -25.84 -14.23
N ALA A 12 38.12 -26.87 -14.44
CA ALA A 12 38.53 -28.27 -14.36
C ALA A 12 39.49 -28.65 -15.49
N ALA A 13 39.20 -28.20 -16.72
CA ALA A 13 40.11 -28.38 -17.85
C ALA A 13 41.44 -27.63 -17.64
N GLY A 14 41.39 -26.39 -17.15
CA GLY A 14 42.58 -25.62 -16.78
C GLY A 14 43.40 -26.28 -15.65
N ALA A 15 42.73 -26.92 -14.69
CA ALA A 15 43.38 -27.70 -13.63
C ALA A 15 44.11 -28.93 -14.17
N SER A 16 43.52 -29.63 -15.15
CA SER A 16 44.11 -30.85 -15.74
C SER A 16 45.36 -30.61 -16.58
N ILE A 17 45.58 -29.39 -17.07
CA ILE A 17 46.76 -29.01 -17.88
C ILE A 17 47.97 -28.67 -16.99
N GLY A 18 47.77 -28.48 -15.68
CA GLY A 18 48.84 -28.44 -14.68
C GLY A 18 49.98 -27.46 -14.95
N GLY A 19 49.85 -26.20 -14.53
CA GLY A 19 50.97 -25.26 -14.52
C GLY A 19 50.53 -23.81 -14.63
N GLY A 20 51.18 -22.92 -13.89
CA GLY A 20 50.96 -21.49 -14.05
C GLY A 20 51.80 -20.94 -15.19
N VAL A 21 51.18 -20.29 -16.17
CA VAL A 21 51.89 -19.51 -17.19
C VAL A 21 51.87 -18.05 -16.71
N LEU A 22 53.05 -17.46 -16.53
CA LEU A 22 53.23 -16.05 -16.10
C LEU A 22 52.67 -15.71 -14.69
N GLY A 23 52.73 -16.64 -13.74
CA GLY A 23 52.30 -16.40 -12.35
C GLY A 23 50.79 -16.50 -12.11
N LEU A 24 50.00 -16.80 -13.14
CA LEU A 24 48.57 -17.09 -13.05
C LEU A 24 48.34 -18.59 -13.20
N SER A 25 47.55 -19.20 -12.32
CA SER A 25 47.25 -20.63 -12.40
C SER A 25 46.47 -20.95 -13.68
N SER A 26 46.80 -22.06 -14.34
CA SER A 26 46.04 -22.57 -15.49
C SER A 26 44.54 -22.73 -15.17
N VAL A 27 44.21 -22.96 -13.91
CA VAL A 27 42.84 -22.95 -13.38
C VAL A 27 42.18 -21.57 -13.52
N ALA A 28 42.87 -20.48 -13.17
CA ALA A 28 42.35 -19.13 -13.28
C ALA A 28 42.12 -18.74 -14.75
N ILE A 29 43.05 -19.12 -15.63
CA ILE A 29 42.93 -18.86 -17.07
C ILE A 29 41.75 -19.65 -17.67
N GLY A 30 41.63 -20.94 -17.34
CA GLY A 30 40.52 -21.78 -17.78
C GLY A 30 39.16 -21.29 -17.26
N ARG A 31 39.10 -20.81 -16.01
CA ARG A 31 37.90 -20.16 -15.44
C ARG A 31 37.53 -18.89 -16.18
N ALA A 32 38.50 -18.03 -16.46
CA ALA A 32 38.26 -16.76 -17.15
C ALA A 32 37.72 -17.01 -18.57
N VAL A 33 38.34 -17.90 -19.33
CA VAL A 33 37.90 -18.24 -20.69
C VAL A 33 36.51 -18.91 -20.67
N GLY A 34 36.27 -19.84 -19.73
CA GLY A 34 34.97 -20.48 -19.57
C GLY A 34 33.86 -19.51 -19.13
N ALA A 35 34.17 -18.54 -18.27
CA ALA A 35 33.24 -17.50 -17.85
C ALA A 35 32.89 -16.54 -18.99
N ILE A 36 33.86 -16.15 -19.83
CA ILE A 36 33.63 -15.26 -20.98
C ILE A 36 32.78 -15.96 -22.05
N ALA A 37 33.10 -17.21 -22.39
CA ALA A 37 32.30 -17.97 -23.35
C ALA A 37 30.88 -18.27 -22.80
N GLY A 38 30.80 -18.62 -21.51
CA GLY A 38 29.54 -18.86 -20.83
C GLY A 38 28.67 -17.60 -20.71
N SER A 39 29.27 -16.42 -20.50
CA SER A 39 28.55 -15.15 -20.43
C SER A 39 28.02 -14.71 -21.79
N MET A 40 28.74 -14.95 -22.88
CA MET A 40 28.23 -14.70 -24.25
C MET A 40 27.03 -15.59 -24.58
N ILE A 41 27.02 -16.84 -24.11
CA ILE A 41 25.92 -17.77 -24.33
C ILE A 41 24.74 -17.42 -23.43
N ASP A 42 24.97 -17.09 -22.16
CA ASP A 42 23.91 -16.63 -21.25
C ASP A 42 23.30 -15.31 -21.73
N GLN A 43 24.09 -14.35 -22.22
CA GLN A 43 23.58 -13.10 -22.80
C GLN A 43 22.77 -13.32 -24.08
N ARG A 44 23.17 -14.27 -24.95
CA ARG A 44 22.41 -14.61 -26.16
C ARG A 44 21.11 -15.36 -25.87
N LEU A 45 21.08 -16.19 -24.82
CA LEU A 45 19.90 -16.98 -24.43
C LEU A 45 18.92 -16.18 -23.56
N MET A 46 19.40 -15.30 -22.69
CA MET A 46 18.56 -14.43 -21.86
C MET A 46 18.09 -13.17 -22.60
N GLY A 47 18.57 -12.95 -23.83
CA GLY A 47 18.35 -11.73 -24.60
C GLY A 47 19.14 -10.55 -24.03
N ASP A 48 19.17 -9.43 -24.74
CA ASP A 48 19.72 -8.13 -24.30
C ASP A 48 18.87 -7.50 -23.17
N GLY A 49 18.44 -8.33 -22.23
CA GLY A 49 17.46 -8.01 -21.20
C GLY A 49 18.01 -6.95 -20.27
N SER A 50 17.40 -5.78 -20.35
CA SER A 50 17.66 -4.62 -19.50
C SER A 50 17.67 -4.98 -18.01
N GLU A 51 18.42 -4.20 -17.24
CA GLU A 51 18.54 -4.30 -15.79
C GLU A 51 17.16 -4.52 -15.13
N VAL A 52 17.10 -5.45 -14.18
CA VAL A 52 15.85 -5.80 -13.49
C VAL A 52 15.41 -4.61 -12.64
N VAL A 53 14.51 -3.80 -13.20
CA VAL A 53 13.86 -2.72 -12.45
C VAL A 53 12.87 -3.35 -11.48
N GLU A 54 13.06 -3.09 -10.18
CA GLU A 54 12.06 -3.49 -9.18
C GLU A 54 10.73 -2.81 -9.50
N GLN A 55 9.74 -3.60 -9.92
CA GLN A 55 8.40 -3.11 -10.28
C GLN A 55 7.33 -3.84 -9.48
N GLY A 56 6.32 -3.09 -9.03
CA GLY A 56 5.06 -3.67 -8.57
C GLY A 56 5.08 -4.34 -7.19
N ARG A 57 5.89 -3.85 -6.25
CA ARG A 57 5.82 -4.32 -4.85
C ARG A 57 4.41 -4.12 -4.31
N ILE A 58 3.75 -5.23 -3.94
CA ILE A 58 2.36 -5.19 -3.46
C ILE A 58 2.32 -4.47 -2.13
N ASP A 59 1.60 -3.34 -2.11
CA ASP A 59 1.24 -2.68 -0.87
C ASP A 59 0.11 -3.46 -0.19
N ARG A 60 0.42 -4.00 1.00
CA ARG A 60 -0.53 -4.78 1.81
C ARG A 60 -1.46 -3.89 2.61
N VAL A 61 -1.12 -2.62 2.81
CA VAL A 61 -1.80 -1.74 3.78
C VAL A 61 -2.23 -0.45 3.08
N ARG A 62 -3.47 -0.43 2.60
CA ARG A 62 -4.07 0.74 1.95
C ARG A 62 -4.64 1.68 3.00
N ILE A 63 -3.80 2.56 3.54
CA ILE A 63 -4.20 3.61 4.49
C ILE A 63 -4.38 4.93 3.71
N SER A 64 -5.40 5.71 4.06
CA SER A 64 -5.58 7.06 3.53
C SER A 64 -4.48 7.98 4.05
N GLY A 65 -3.76 8.64 3.14
CA GLY A 65 -2.69 9.58 3.50
C GLY A 65 -3.19 11.01 3.68
N VAL A 66 -2.40 11.82 4.40
CA VAL A 66 -2.58 13.29 4.53
C VAL A 66 -1.28 14.05 4.17
N SER A 67 -0.22 13.34 3.77
CA SER A 67 1.07 13.93 3.41
C SER A 67 1.06 14.66 2.07
N GLU A 68 1.74 15.81 2.02
CA GLU A 68 2.09 16.47 0.76
C GLU A 68 3.19 15.68 0.02
N GLY A 69 3.13 15.64 -1.32
CA GLY A 69 4.11 14.93 -2.15
C GLY A 69 3.82 13.43 -2.38
N ALA A 70 2.69 12.92 -1.89
CA ALA A 70 2.25 11.57 -2.24
C ALA A 70 1.95 11.47 -3.76
N PRO A 71 2.38 10.40 -4.45
CA PRO A 71 2.14 10.24 -5.88
C PRO A 71 0.65 10.05 -6.17
N VAL A 72 0.19 10.58 -7.30
CA VAL A 72 -1.18 10.35 -7.78
C VAL A 72 -1.29 8.93 -8.34
N GLY A 73 -2.19 8.14 -7.78
CA GLY A 73 -2.41 6.76 -8.23
C GLY A 73 -3.07 6.72 -9.61
N ARG A 74 -2.66 5.76 -10.43
CA ARG A 74 -3.32 5.40 -11.69
C ARG A 74 -3.79 3.97 -11.61
N ILE A 75 -5.07 3.74 -11.88
CA ILE A 75 -5.69 2.40 -11.82
C ILE A 75 -6.49 2.15 -13.08
N TYR A 76 -6.44 0.90 -13.51
CA TYR A 76 -7.26 0.38 -14.60
C TYR A 76 -8.22 -0.68 -14.03
N GLY A 77 -9.51 -0.48 -14.27
CA GLY A 77 -10.57 -1.39 -13.82
C GLY A 77 -11.06 -1.10 -12.40
N ARG A 78 -11.48 -2.15 -11.68
CA ARG A 78 -12.08 -2.05 -10.35
C ARG A 78 -11.07 -2.47 -9.29
N MET A 79 -10.58 -1.51 -8.51
CA MET A 79 -9.68 -1.76 -7.37
C MET A 79 -10.04 -0.88 -6.18
N ARG A 80 -9.72 -1.35 -4.96
CA ARG A 80 -9.83 -0.54 -3.75
C ARG A 80 -8.59 0.34 -3.58
N LEU A 81 -8.82 1.59 -3.20
CA LEU A 81 -7.83 2.62 -2.92
C LEU A 81 -7.97 3.15 -1.49
N GLY A 82 -6.85 3.57 -0.89
CA GLY A 82 -6.87 4.36 0.35
C GLY A 82 -7.27 5.81 0.09
N GLY A 83 -6.88 6.35 -1.07
CA GLY A 83 -7.04 7.77 -1.40
C GLY A 83 -6.17 8.69 -0.52
N GLN A 84 -6.24 9.99 -0.80
CA GLN A 84 -5.47 11.02 -0.13
C GLN A 84 -6.39 12.17 0.28
N VAL A 85 -6.34 12.61 1.54
CA VAL A 85 -7.08 13.79 1.98
C VAL A 85 -6.38 15.04 1.42
N ILE A 86 -7.10 15.81 0.61
CA ILE A 86 -6.57 17.05 -0.01
C ILE A 86 -7.13 18.32 0.63
N TRP A 87 -8.27 18.20 1.31
CA TRP A 87 -8.88 19.29 2.06
C TRP A 87 -9.74 18.73 3.19
N ALA A 88 -9.71 19.40 4.34
CA ALA A 88 -10.52 19.08 5.49
C ALA A 88 -10.96 20.37 6.20
N SER A 89 -12.21 20.42 6.63
CA SER A 89 -12.67 21.46 7.54
C SER A 89 -12.11 21.24 8.95
N ARG A 90 -12.14 22.27 9.79
CA ARG A 90 -12.00 22.08 11.24
C ARG A 90 -13.16 21.20 11.74
N ILE A 91 -12.88 20.41 12.77
CA ILE A 91 -13.89 19.56 13.42
C ILE A 91 -14.88 20.46 14.14
N ARG A 92 -16.17 20.22 13.91
CA ARG A 92 -17.26 20.89 14.62
C ARG A 92 -17.81 19.94 15.68
N GLU A 93 -17.79 20.39 16.92
CA GLU A 93 -18.37 19.67 18.07
C GLU A 93 -19.78 20.22 18.36
N SER A 94 -20.71 19.31 18.67
CA SER A 94 -22.06 19.61 19.14
C SER A 94 -22.33 18.76 20.37
N ALA A 95 -22.55 19.42 21.51
CA ALA A 95 -22.95 18.77 22.75
C ALA A 95 -24.48 18.86 22.89
N THR A 96 -25.14 17.75 23.20
CA THR A 96 -26.57 17.72 23.53
C THR A 96 -26.70 17.08 24.90
N ALA A 97 -27.20 17.85 25.88
CA ALA A 97 -27.54 17.32 27.19
C ALA A 97 -28.86 16.54 27.08
N VAL A 98 -28.83 15.26 27.43
CA VAL A 98 -30.03 14.42 27.53
C VAL A 98 -30.35 14.27 29.01
N GLU A 99 -31.47 14.87 29.43
CA GLU A 99 -32.06 14.58 30.73
C GLU A 99 -32.79 13.23 30.63
N GLU A 100 -32.25 12.19 31.27
CA GLU A 100 -32.98 10.93 31.44
C GLU A 100 -34.05 11.12 32.51
N GLY A 101 -35.25 11.51 32.07
CA GLY A 101 -36.43 11.55 32.91
C GLY A 101 -36.78 10.16 33.41
N GLY A 102 -36.40 9.84 34.65
CA GLY A 102 -36.84 8.64 35.35
C GLY A 102 -38.37 8.59 35.42
N SER A 103 -38.98 7.79 34.55
CA SER A 103 -40.40 7.46 34.58
C SER A 103 -40.73 6.82 35.92
N GLY A 104 -41.41 7.59 36.78
CA GLY A 104 -41.94 7.10 38.05
C GLY A 104 -42.85 5.90 37.84
N SER A 105 -42.62 4.85 38.61
CA SER A 105 -43.59 3.78 38.83
C SER A 105 -43.42 3.22 40.23
N GLY A 106 -44.20 3.78 41.15
CA GLY A 106 -44.72 3.04 42.30
C GLY A 106 -43.99 3.16 43.64
N LYS A 107 -44.70 3.81 44.58
CA LYS A 107 -44.74 3.57 46.03
C LYS A 107 -43.63 4.17 46.91
N GLY A 108 -44.04 5.16 47.70
CA GLY A 108 -43.51 5.39 49.05
C GLY A 108 -42.82 6.73 49.24
N ILE A 109 -43.51 7.62 49.95
CA ILE A 109 -42.91 8.74 50.70
C ILE A 109 -41.65 8.26 51.42
N LEU A 110 -40.54 9.01 51.32
CA LEU A 110 -39.47 9.25 52.30
C LEU A 110 -38.16 9.67 51.58
N SER A 111 -37.81 10.95 51.70
CA SER A 111 -36.44 11.54 51.70
C SER A 111 -35.41 11.13 50.62
N GLY A 112 -35.02 12.10 49.78
CA GLY A 112 -33.63 12.28 49.35
C GLY A 112 -33.34 12.07 47.87
N THR A 113 -33.24 13.20 47.15
CA THR A 113 -32.47 13.36 45.90
C THR A 113 -32.76 12.35 44.79
N SER A 114 -33.81 12.58 44.01
CA SER A 114 -33.89 12.07 42.64
C SER A 114 -32.78 12.75 41.83
N SER A 115 -31.59 12.14 41.81
CA SER A 115 -30.49 12.57 40.97
C SER A 115 -30.87 12.30 39.51
N SER A 116 -31.41 13.31 38.85
CA SER A 116 -31.46 13.34 37.39
C SER A 116 -30.02 13.24 36.90
N SER A 117 -29.63 12.09 36.36
CA SER A 117 -28.33 11.93 35.71
C SER A 117 -28.40 12.59 34.35
N GLU A 118 -27.91 13.82 34.27
CA GLU A 118 -27.73 14.53 33.00
C GLU A 118 -26.57 13.89 32.23
N THR A 119 -26.89 13.20 31.13
CA THR A 119 -25.87 12.60 30.27
C THR A 119 -25.61 13.55 29.10
N VAL A 120 -24.41 14.13 29.04
CA VAL A 120 -23.99 14.99 27.93
C VAL A 120 -23.45 14.13 26.80
N GLN A 121 -24.13 14.14 25.65
CA GLN A 121 -23.67 13.46 24.44
C GLN A 121 -22.89 14.43 23.55
N TYR A 122 -21.65 14.05 23.19
CA TYR A 122 -20.83 14.79 22.24
C TYR A 122 -20.94 14.18 20.83
N ARG A 123 -21.13 15.04 19.83
CA ARG A 123 -21.17 14.67 18.40
C ARG A 123 -20.19 15.54 17.63
N TYR A 124 -19.34 14.88 16.83
CA TYR A 124 -18.36 15.52 15.97
C TYR A 124 -18.80 15.47 14.50
N THR A 125 -18.48 16.50 13.73
CA THR A 125 -18.74 16.56 12.30
C THR A 125 -17.56 17.20 11.57
N VAL A 126 -17.22 16.66 10.40
CA VAL A 126 -16.13 17.14 9.55
C VAL A 126 -16.56 17.09 8.09
N SER A 127 -16.09 18.04 7.28
CA SER A 127 -16.20 18.02 5.82
C SER A 127 -14.82 17.70 5.24
N LEU A 128 -14.76 16.78 4.28
CA LEU A 128 -13.52 16.23 3.75
C LEU A 128 -13.60 16.14 2.22
N ALA A 129 -12.47 16.37 1.56
CA ALA A 129 -12.27 16.04 0.16
C ALA A 129 -11.11 15.04 0.03
N ILE A 130 -11.37 13.92 -0.65
CA ILE A 130 -10.43 12.82 -0.82
C ILE A 130 -10.16 12.62 -2.31
N ALA A 131 -8.90 12.74 -2.72
CA ALA A 131 -8.45 12.41 -4.06
C ALA A 131 -8.21 10.90 -4.18
N LEU A 132 -8.64 10.30 -5.29
CA LEU A 132 -8.54 8.85 -5.51
C LEU A 132 -7.44 8.50 -6.51
N CYS A 133 -7.61 8.93 -7.76
CA CYS A 133 -6.70 8.63 -8.86
C CYS A 133 -6.79 9.72 -9.93
N GLU A 134 -5.85 9.70 -10.87
CA GLU A 134 -5.96 10.47 -12.10
C GLU A 134 -6.83 9.79 -13.15
N GLY A 135 -7.37 10.59 -14.07
CA GLY A 135 -8.24 10.17 -15.16
C GLY A 135 -9.73 10.12 -14.81
N GLU A 136 -10.56 9.99 -15.85
CA GLU A 136 -12.01 9.92 -15.67
C GLU A 136 -12.43 8.59 -15.01
N ILE A 137 -13.16 8.69 -13.90
CA ILE A 137 -13.74 7.53 -13.21
C ILE A 137 -15.23 7.37 -13.53
N THR A 138 -15.69 6.12 -13.61
CA THR A 138 -17.12 5.84 -13.84
C THR A 138 -17.96 6.09 -12.59
N ARG A 139 -17.57 5.52 -11.45
CA ARG A 139 -18.25 5.66 -10.15
C ARG A 139 -17.39 5.16 -8.98
N VAL A 140 -17.72 5.60 -7.77
CA VAL A 140 -17.28 4.99 -6.51
C VAL A 140 -18.41 4.08 -6.02
N GLY A 141 -18.15 2.77 -5.90
CA GLY A 141 -19.21 1.78 -5.65
C GLY A 141 -19.40 1.38 -4.19
N ARG A 142 -18.32 1.24 -3.43
CA ARG A 142 -18.34 0.80 -2.03
C ARG A 142 -17.35 1.66 -1.25
N VAL A 143 -17.72 2.02 -0.03
CA VAL A 143 -16.89 2.82 0.88
C VAL A 143 -16.65 1.99 2.13
N TRP A 144 -15.43 2.09 2.66
CA TRP A 144 -15.07 1.44 3.93
C TRP A 144 -14.39 2.45 4.82
N ALA A 145 -14.68 2.39 6.12
CA ALA A 145 -13.93 3.11 7.14
C ALA A 145 -13.46 2.09 8.19
N ASP A 146 -12.17 2.13 8.53
CA ASP A 146 -11.53 1.25 9.53
C ASP A 146 -11.88 -0.25 9.40
N GLY A 147 -12.04 -0.71 8.16
CA GLY A 147 -12.31 -2.12 7.84
C GLY A 147 -13.80 -2.47 7.77
N VAL A 148 -14.70 -1.58 8.19
CA VAL A 148 -16.15 -1.77 8.09
C VAL A 148 -16.68 -1.11 6.83
N GLU A 149 -17.55 -1.82 6.11
CA GLU A 149 -18.25 -1.25 4.96
C GLU A 149 -19.32 -0.26 5.41
N ILE A 150 -19.36 0.89 4.74
CA ILE A 150 -20.38 1.91 4.93
C ILE A 150 -21.14 2.06 3.63
N GLU A 151 -22.46 2.11 3.73
CA GLU A 151 -23.33 2.35 2.58
C GLU A 151 -23.07 3.76 2.01
N PRO A 152 -22.65 3.89 0.74
CA PRO A 152 -22.34 5.19 0.16
C PRO A 152 -23.51 6.18 0.21
N ASP A 153 -24.74 5.68 0.08
CA ASP A 153 -25.96 6.49 0.07
C ASP A 153 -26.30 7.07 1.46
N SER A 154 -25.75 6.48 2.53
CA SER A 154 -25.85 7.03 3.90
C SER A 154 -24.91 8.22 4.13
N LEU A 155 -23.91 8.40 3.24
CA LEU A 155 -22.94 9.48 3.32
C LEU A 155 -23.42 10.65 2.44
N ASN A 156 -23.29 11.88 2.95
CA ASN A 156 -23.47 13.09 2.13
C ASN A 156 -22.24 13.33 1.23
N MET A 157 -21.89 12.34 0.41
CA MET A 157 -20.72 12.34 -0.46
C MET A 157 -21.09 12.82 -1.86
N ARG A 158 -20.19 13.60 -2.48
CA ARG A 158 -20.28 13.97 -3.89
C ARG A 158 -19.10 13.37 -4.64
N ILE A 159 -19.36 12.72 -5.76
CA ILE A 159 -18.34 12.11 -6.61
C ILE A 159 -18.03 13.04 -7.77
N TYR A 160 -16.78 13.45 -7.88
CA TYR A 160 -16.25 14.17 -9.03
C TYR A 160 -15.51 13.18 -9.92
N ARG A 161 -15.87 13.12 -11.20
CA ARG A 161 -15.34 12.11 -12.12
C ARG A 161 -13.95 12.41 -12.66
N GLY A 162 -13.47 13.65 -12.55
CA GLY A 162 -12.19 14.05 -13.16
C GLY A 162 -12.28 14.19 -14.68
N THR A 163 -13.39 14.73 -15.19
CA THR A 163 -13.65 14.98 -16.62
C THR A 163 -13.00 16.27 -17.15
N GLU A 164 -12.34 17.05 -16.28
CA GLU A 164 -11.57 18.25 -16.65
C GLU A 164 -10.09 17.92 -16.81
#